data_AF-A0A381SN97-F1
#
_entry.id   AF-A0A381SN97-F1
#
_cell.length_a   1.000
_cell.length_b   1.000
_cell.length_c   1.000
_cell.angle_alpha   90.00
_cell.angle_beta   90.00
_cell.angle_gamma   90.00
#
_symmetry.space_group_name_H-M   'P 1'
#
loop_
_entity.id
_entity.type
_entity.pdbx_description
1 polymer ?
#
loop_
_entity_poly.entity_id
_entity_poly.type
_entity_poly.pdbx_seq_one_letter_code
_entity_poly.pdbx_strand_id
1 'polypeptide(L)'
;MKLFYNFSLIRLFFKLTFFVSIFFVFVLSSCTTEETVEPVAELPVKKKVLFNQRTDGGNNSVTVIEETQGNKRILRIVLQRGGLQSNLIHPIDSPNFVIAVPLQDATSKRLSLKTAAFEQSLKLDLDQLLSRYLSPERFNVSVIINWDQKLLQEVQLKNLPLEADATKADTSDDDTDLSESTKRNHELKEALKSVQVSVLLDNTLPETQEQFLKRLIPAQEFYLADRGDTVTVERTSFPKPFSDSIAPYEEQIVRRKLTELLLKYVAKTDFVVNVKFSLIESNEETTNAPPSASNIKMEINLLLDETVLPTVDTFLKEAIPLAINFDQKRGDTLAIIRKDFPERSDSSLSPEQRGALKDYRAKILEAFQTGDYVAGLEWAAKGLKVAVKRSDKIFILKMKGSLHFLLEEKEEALEMWQHVQRLDPKDEEVRQMLDNLE
;
A
#
# COMPACT_ATOMS: atom_id res chain seq x y z
N MET A 1 71.40 -35.04 61.18
CA MET A 1 70.46 -35.28 62.30
C MET A 1 69.27 -34.36 62.12
N LYS A 2 68.08 -34.91 61.82
CA LYS A 2 66.99 -35.06 62.81
C LYS A 2 66.74 -33.72 63.52
N LEU A 3 65.93 -32.80 62.99
CA LEU A 3 64.49 -32.89 62.69
C LEU A 3 63.65 -33.08 63.98
N PHE A 4 62.66 -32.20 64.11
CA PHE A 4 61.50 -32.22 65.01
C PHE A 4 61.69 -31.71 66.44
N TYR A 5 61.24 -30.47 66.68
CA TYR A 5 60.11 -30.18 67.59
C TYR A 5 59.79 -28.67 67.56
N ASN A 6 59.01 -28.21 66.57
CA ASN A 6 58.42 -26.86 66.63
C ASN A 6 57.02 -26.77 66.00
N PHE A 7 56.34 -27.91 65.86
CA PHE A 7 54.96 -27.95 65.37
C PHE A 7 53.94 -27.41 66.38
N SER A 8 54.28 -27.39 67.67
CA SER A 8 53.45 -26.76 68.73
C SER A 8 53.59 -25.22 68.70
N LEU A 9 54.81 -24.72 68.50
CA LEU A 9 55.09 -23.29 68.48
C LEU A 9 54.44 -22.58 67.29
N ILE A 10 54.45 -23.21 66.11
CA ILE A 10 53.85 -22.63 64.89
C ILE A 10 52.32 -22.53 65.01
N ARG A 11 51.65 -23.53 65.64
CA ARG A 11 50.20 -23.48 65.88
C ARG A 11 49.81 -22.42 66.91
N LEU A 12 50.64 -22.20 67.92
CA LEU A 12 50.45 -21.13 68.91
C LEU A 12 50.65 -19.75 68.27
N PHE A 13 51.70 -19.59 67.46
CA PHE A 13 51.94 -18.35 66.70
C PHE A 13 50.81 -18.04 65.73
N PHE A 14 50.29 -19.02 64.99
CA PHE A 14 49.18 -18.78 64.05
C PHE A 14 47.88 -18.38 64.75
N LYS A 15 47.56 -18.98 65.91
CA LYS A 15 46.39 -18.56 66.69
C LYS A 15 46.58 -17.17 67.32
N LEU A 16 47.79 -16.85 67.78
CA LEU A 16 48.11 -15.55 68.35
C LEU A 16 48.04 -14.45 67.26
N THR A 17 48.62 -14.67 66.09
CA THR A 17 48.57 -13.69 64.98
C THR A 17 47.16 -13.52 64.44
N PHE A 18 46.34 -14.57 64.40
CA PHE A 18 44.96 -14.47 63.94
C PHE A 18 44.06 -13.73 64.96
N PHE A 19 44.22 -13.98 66.26
CA PHE A 19 43.52 -13.22 67.30
C PHE A 19 43.97 -11.76 67.37
N VAL A 20 45.28 -11.49 67.26
CA VAL A 20 45.81 -10.12 67.22
C VAL A 20 45.30 -9.37 65.98
N SER A 21 45.21 -10.04 64.82
CA SER A 21 44.67 -9.44 63.59
C SER A 21 43.18 -9.11 63.71
N ILE A 22 42.36 -10.00 64.30
CA ILE A 22 40.92 -9.73 64.47
C ILE A 22 40.69 -8.65 65.54
N PHE A 23 41.49 -8.63 66.61
CA PHE A 23 41.43 -7.59 67.63
C PHE A 23 41.89 -6.23 67.09
N PHE A 24 42.89 -6.19 66.20
CA PHE A 24 43.29 -4.95 65.53
C PHE A 24 42.21 -4.40 64.59
N VAL A 25 41.47 -5.26 63.88
CA VAL A 25 40.36 -4.82 63.01
C VAL A 25 39.18 -4.29 63.84
N PHE A 26 38.90 -4.86 65.02
CA PHE A 26 37.85 -4.33 65.89
C PHE A 26 38.25 -3.06 66.66
N VAL A 27 39.51 -2.91 67.07
CA VAL A 27 40.00 -1.68 67.73
C VAL A 27 40.14 -0.51 66.73
N LEU A 28 40.50 -0.78 65.47
CA LEU A 28 40.49 0.23 64.41
C LEU A 28 39.07 0.64 63.96
N SER A 29 38.04 -0.17 64.27
CA SER A 29 36.65 0.12 63.90
C SER A 29 35.83 0.80 65.02
N SER A 30 36.43 1.16 66.16
CA SER A 30 35.70 1.80 67.27
C SER A 30 36.48 2.86 68.04
N CYS A 31 37.54 3.43 67.45
CA CYS A 31 38.14 4.66 67.96
C CYS A 31 37.59 5.85 67.18
N THR A 32 36.37 6.25 67.52
CA THR A 32 35.86 7.61 67.24
C THR A 32 36.64 8.58 68.13
N THR A 33 37.77 9.05 67.62
CA THR A 33 38.36 10.30 68.09
C THR A 33 37.59 11.42 67.43
N GLU A 34 36.78 12.10 68.24
CA GLU A 34 36.32 13.46 67.97
C GLU A 34 37.55 14.37 67.83
N GLU A 35 38.17 14.36 66.65
CA GLU A 35 38.95 15.49 66.19
C GLU A 35 37.94 16.54 65.74
N THR A 36 37.76 17.53 66.61
CA THR A 36 37.30 18.88 66.29
C THR A 36 37.67 19.25 64.87
N VAL A 37 36.70 19.14 63.95
CA VAL A 37 36.75 19.81 62.65
C VAL A 37 36.74 21.30 62.98
N GLU A 38 37.90 21.93 62.98
CA GLU A 38 37.97 23.38 62.81
C GLU A 38 37.06 23.71 61.62
N PRO A 39 36.07 24.60 61.75
CA PRO A 39 35.31 25.00 60.58
C PRO A 39 36.31 25.67 59.64
N VAL A 40 36.70 24.97 58.56
CA VAL A 40 37.40 25.58 57.44
C VAL A 40 36.50 26.73 57.03
N ALA A 41 36.95 27.96 57.31
CA ALA A 41 36.20 29.15 56.97
C ALA A 41 35.92 29.09 55.47
N GLU A 42 34.66 28.84 55.09
CA GLU A 42 34.25 28.84 53.69
C GLU A 42 34.48 30.26 53.16
N LEU A 43 35.58 30.44 52.43
CA LEU A 43 35.87 31.71 51.77
C LEU A 43 34.67 32.04 50.86
N PRO A 44 34.12 33.27 50.92
CA PRO A 44 32.90 33.61 50.22
C PRO A 44 33.09 33.43 48.71
N VAL A 45 32.28 32.55 48.11
CA VAL A 45 32.32 32.27 46.67
C VAL A 45 31.70 33.44 45.93
N LYS A 46 32.53 34.22 45.21
CA LYS A 46 32.03 35.26 44.30
C LYS A 46 31.71 34.63 42.95
N LYS A 47 30.46 34.78 42.49
CA LYS A 47 30.00 34.26 41.20
C LYS A 47 29.82 35.42 40.22
N LYS A 48 30.39 35.30 39.02
CA LYS A 48 30.22 36.26 37.93
C LYS A 48 29.75 35.50 36.69
N VAL A 49 28.59 35.85 36.15
CA VAL A 49 28.11 35.27 34.89
C VAL A 49 28.87 35.94 33.74
N LEU A 50 29.58 35.15 32.94
CA LEU A 50 30.36 35.62 31.80
C LEU A 50 29.59 35.54 30.49
N PHE A 51 28.75 34.51 30.35
CA PHE A 51 27.98 34.28 29.14
C PHE A 51 26.68 33.56 29.48
N ASN A 52 25.59 33.95 28.84
CA ASN A 52 24.30 33.30 28.99
C ASN A 52 23.57 33.34 27.64
N GLN A 53 23.30 32.17 27.08
CA GLN A 53 22.50 32.03 25.87
C GLN A 53 21.32 31.10 26.15
N ARG A 54 20.14 31.53 25.74
CA ARG A 54 18.89 30.74 25.81
C ARG A 54 18.28 30.69 24.42
N THR A 55 17.74 29.53 24.04
CA THR A 55 16.97 29.41 22.80
C THR A 55 15.54 29.90 23.02
N ASP A 56 14.97 30.61 22.06
CA ASP A 56 13.56 31.01 22.08
C ASP A 56 12.65 29.78 22.26
N GLY A 57 11.88 29.76 23.35
CA GLY A 57 11.14 28.58 23.82
C GLY A 57 11.64 27.96 25.14
N GLY A 58 12.68 28.53 25.76
CA GLY A 58 13.00 28.39 27.19
C GLY A 58 13.61 27.06 27.67
N ASN A 59 13.58 26.01 26.85
CA ASN A 59 13.98 24.66 27.28
C ASN A 59 15.48 24.38 27.20
N ASN A 60 16.27 25.15 26.45
CA ASN A 60 17.71 24.94 26.37
C ASN A 60 18.45 26.22 26.73
N SER A 61 19.44 26.10 27.62
CA SER A 61 20.28 27.22 28.03
C SER A 61 21.73 26.80 28.24
N VAL A 62 22.64 27.71 27.93
CA VAL A 62 24.06 27.57 28.23
C VAL A 62 24.47 28.79 29.04
N THR A 63 24.87 28.57 30.28
CA THR A 63 25.35 29.62 31.18
C THR A 63 26.77 29.33 31.62
N VAL A 64 27.67 30.27 31.40
CA VAL A 64 29.08 30.20 31.85
C VAL A 64 29.24 31.14 33.04
N ILE A 65 29.63 30.57 34.17
CA ILE A 65 29.76 31.26 35.45
C ILE A 65 31.21 31.11 35.93
N GLU A 66 31.87 32.22 36.17
CA GLU A 66 33.15 32.25 36.89
C GLU A 66 32.86 32.24 38.39
N GLU A 67 33.33 31.21 39.09
CA GLU A 67 33.29 31.09 40.54
C GLU A 67 34.70 31.35 41.08
N THR A 68 34.84 32.38 41.93
CA THR A 68 36.09 32.71 42.61
C THR A 68 35.99 32.32 44.07
N GLN A 69 36.82 31.38 44.52
CA GLN A 69 36.90 30.96 45.92
C GLN A 69 38.34 31.13 46.41
N GLY A 70 38.60 32.19 47.17
CA GLY A 70 39.97 32.59 47.52
C GLY A 70 40.81 32.93 46.28
N ASN A 71 41.98 32.29 46.13
CA ASN A 71 42.87 32.45 44.98
C ASN A 71 42.54 31.52 43.80
N LYS A 72 41.54 30.64 43.92
CA LYS A 72 41.14 29.72 42.85
C LYS A 72 40.01 30.32 42.03
N ARG A 73 40.19 30.35 40.71
CA ARG A 73 39.16 30.71 39.72
C ARG A 73 38.73 29.46 38.98
N ILE A 74 37.42 29.25 38.92
CA ILE A 74 36.81 28.08 38.31
C ILE A 74 35.73 28.56 37.35
N LEU A 75 35.64 27.95 36.17
CA LEU A 75 34.50 28.13 35.28
C LEU A 75 33.53 26.99 35.46
N ARG A 76 32.30 27.33 35.81
CA ARG A 76 31.16 26.45 35.81
C ARG A 76 30.31 26.71 34.57
N ILE A 77 30.20 25.71 33.72
CA ILE A 77 29.36 25.74 32.53
C ILE A 77 28.14 24.90 32.83
N VAL A 78 27.01 25.56 32.90
CA VAL A 78 25.70 24.96 33.10
C VAL A 78 25.04 24.83 31.76
N LEU A 79 24.85 23.60 31.30
CA LEU A 79 24.16 23.31 30.05
C LEU A 79 22.85 22.59 30.38
N GLN A 80 21.75 23.28 30.11
CA GLN A 80 20.39 22.80 30.31
C GLN A 80 19.82 22.40 28.95
N ARG A 81 19.33 21.16 28.84
CA ARG A 81 18.67 20.59 27.66
C ARG A 81 17.34 19.98 28.08
N GLY A 82 16.23 20.68 27.86
CA GLY A 82 14.92 20.31 28.38
C GLY A 82 14.92 20.18 29.91
N GLY A 83 14.59 18.99 30.42
CA GLY A 83 14.63 18.66 31.85
C GLY A 83 15.98 18.17 32.37
N LEU A 84 17.00 18.04 31.51
CA LEU A 84 18.33 17.56 31.89
C LEU A 84 19.28 18.75 32.10
N GLN A 85 19.94 18.80 33.25
CA GLN A 85 20.95 19.81 33.57
C GLN A 85 22.31 19.14 33.75
N SER A 86 23.30 19.62 33.01
CA SER A 86 24.69 19.18 33.15
C SER A 86 25.55 20.34 33.64
N ASN A 87 26.44 20.04 34.59
CA ASN A 87 27.36 21.01 35.17
C ASN A 87 28.79 20.55 34.90
N LEU A 88 29.49 21.27 34.04
CA LEU A 88 30.92 21.10 33.81
C LEU A 88 31.68 22.12 34.64
N ILE A 89 32.65 21.66 35.43
CA ILE A 89 33.47 22.50 36.31
C ILE A 89 34.91 22.37 35.83
N HIS A 90 35.51 23.49 35.42
CA HIS A 90 36.88 23.51 34.90
C HIS A 90 37.75 24.52 35.67
N PRO A 91 38.91 24.13 36.20
CA PRO A 91 39.86 25.09 36.78
C PRO A 91 40.46 25.98 35.70
N ILE A 92 40.57 27.29 35.95
CA ILE A 92 41.21 28.23 35.02
C ILE A 92 42.71 28.32 35.36
N ASP A 93 43.49 27.38 34.85
CA ASP A 93 44.95 27.38 35.06
C ASP A 93 45.70 28.10 33.92
N SER A 94 45.01 28.57 32.86
CA SER A 94 45.62 29.34 31.77
C SER A 94 44.67 30.37 31.13
N PRO A 95 45.19 31.50 30.58
CA PRO A 95 44.38 32.60 30.05
C PRO A 95 43.73 32.33 28.68
N ASN A 96 44.08 31.25 27.97
CA ASN A 96 43.55 30.94 26.64
C ASN A 96 42.96 29.52 26.62
N PHE A 97 41.67 29.38 26.93
CA PHE A 97 40.94 28.12 26.77
C PHE A 97 39.84 28.30 25.72
N VAL A 98 39.68 27.31 24.83
CA VAL A 98 38.62 27.26 23.81
C VAL A 98 37.71 26.08 24.14
N ILE A 99 36.40 26.33 24.20
CA ILE A 99 35.40 25.28 24.49
C ILE A 99 34.59 25.06 23.21
N ALA A 100 34.86 23.95 22.54
CA ALA A 100 34.06 23.51 21.40
C ALA A 100 32.85 22.73 21.93
N VAL A 101 31.66 23.35 21.86
CA VAL A 101 30.40 22.62 22.08
C VAL A 101 29.95 22.04 20.73
N PRO A 102 29.84 20.71 20.57
CA PRO A 102 29.42 20.12 19.31
C PRO A 102 27.94 20.45 19.06
N LEU A 103 27.67 21.44 18.19
CA LEU A 103 26.33 21.76 17.68
C LEU A 103 25.83 20.78 16.60
N GLN A 104 26.58 19.69 16.36
CA GLN A 104 26.42 18.81 15.19
C GLN A 104 25.06 18.10 15.08
N ASP A 105 24.31 17.90 16.17
CA ASP A 105 23.07 17.11 16.14
C ASP A 105 21.86 17.87 15.56
N ALA A 106 21.76 19.19 15.76
CA ALA A 106 20.56 19.93 15.34
C ALA A 106 20.61 20.34 13.86
N THR A 107 21.80 20.69 13.36
CA THR A 107 22.00 21.13 11.97
C THR A 107 22.04 19.94 11.00
N SER A 108 22.68 18.83 11.37
CA SER A 108 22.66 17.59 10.57
C SER A 108 21.26 16.97 10.51
N LYS A 109 20.50 17.00 11.60
CA LYS A 109 19.11 16.54 11.63
C LYS A 109 18.19 17.44 10.78
N ARG A 110 18.41 18.76 10.80
CA ARG A 110 17.70 19.69 9.91
C ARG A 110 18.05 19.48 8.44
N LEU A 111 19.32 19.22 8.10
CA LEU A 111 19.70 18.95 6.72
C LEU A 111 19.12 17.61 6.22
N SER A 112 19.23 16.54 7.02
CA SER A 112 18.66 15.23 6.64
C SER A 112 17.15 15.28 6.45
N LEU A 113 16.43 16.04 7.27
CA LEU A 113 15.00 16.29 7.05
C LEU A 113 14.73 17.07 5.76
N LYS A 114 15.60 18.01 5.38
CA LYS A 114 15.47 18.79 4.14
C LYS A 114 15.77 17.97 2.89
N THR A 115 16.82 17.14 2.90
CA THR A 115 17.15 16.26 1.76
C THR A 115 16.06 15.21 1.57
N ALA A 116 15.54 14.63 2.66
CA ALA A 116 14.40 13.71 2.61
C ALA A 116 13.12 14.39 2.10
N ALA A 117 12.84 15.64 2.50
CA ALA A 117 11.70 16.39 1.99
C ALA A 117 11.82 16.66 0.48
N PHE A 118 13.02 16.96 -0.02
CA PHE A 118 13.28 17.15 -1.45
C PHE A 118 13.10 15.84 -2.24
N GLU A 119 13.61 14.71 -1.74
CA GLU A 119 13.39 13.38 -2.32
C GLU A 119 11.90 13.03 -2.39
N GLN A 120 11.15 13.30 -1.32
CA GLN A 120 9.71 13.10 -1.28
C GLN A 120 8.97 14.00 -2.26
N SER A 121 9.35 15.27 -2.40
CA SER A 121 8.72 16.15 -3.40
C SER A 121 8.98 15.68 -4.82
N LEU A 122 10.22 15.25 -5.13
CA LEU A 122 10.55 14.77 -6.46
C LEU A 122 9.83 13.45 -6.79
N LYS A 123 9.68 12.58 -5.79
CA LYS A 123 8.82 11.39 -5.91
C LYS A 123 7.37 11.77 -6.19
N LEU A 124 6.81 12.72 -5.45
CA LEU A 124 5.41 13.16 -5.62
C LEU A 124 5.17 13.74 -7.02
N ASP A 125 6.10 14.56 -7.52
CA ASP A 125 6.02 15.15 -8.86
C ASP A 125 6.06 14.07 -9.95
N LEU A 126 6.92 13.06 -9.78
CA LEU A 126 6.98 11.89 -10.66
C LEU A 126 5.71 11.03 -10.58
N ASP A 127 5.18 10.77 -9.38
CA ASP A 127 3.91 10.06 -9.20
C ASP A 127 2.75 10.81 -9.87
N GLN A 128 2.71 12.15 -9.73
CA GLN A 128 1.72 13.00 -10.39
C GLN A 128 1.87 13.00 -11.91
N LEU A 129 3.09 12.95 -12.42
CA LEU A 129 3.35 12.88 -13.85
C LEU A 129 2.90 11.53 -14.43
N LEU A 130 3.30 10.43 -13.80
CA LEU A 130 2.96 9.08 -14.26
C LEU A 130 1.47 8.79 -14.12
N SER A 131 0.82 9.31 -13.07
CA SER A 131 -0.63 9.16 -12.88
C SER A 131 -1.48 9.80 -13.98
N ARG A 132 -0.92 10.72 -14.79
CA ARG A 132 -1.60 11.24 -15.99
C ARG A 132 -1.72 10.23 -17.12
N TYR A 133 -0.82 9.25 -17.15
CA TYR A 133 -0.71 8.27 -18.24
C TYR A 133 -1.05 6.85 -17.80
N LEU A 134 -0.82 6.52 -16.52
CA LEU A 134 -1.02 5.20 -15.94
C LEU A 134 -1.84 5.31 -14.65
N SER A 135 -2.65 4.31 -14.34
CA SER A 135 -3.34 4.28 -13.05
C SER A 135 -2.34 4.13 -11.90
N PRO A 136 -2.49 4.85 -10.77
CA PRO A 136 -1.58 4.77 -9.62
C PRO A 136 -1.38 3.37 -9.03
N GLU A 137 -2.33 2.45 -9.27
CA GLU A 137 -2.26 1.06 -8.84
C GLU A 137 -1.30 0.20 -9.69
N ARG A 138 -0.82 0.71 -10.83
CA ARG A 138 -0.07 -0.04 -11.84
C ARG A 138 1.41 0.34 -11.93
N PHE A 139 1.87 1.22 -11.05
CA PHE A 139 3.27 1.59 -10.97
C PHE A 139 3.68 1.99 -9.55
N ASN A 140 4.97 1.88 -9.25
CA ASN A 140 5.56 2.42 -8.02
C ASN A 140 6.89 3.08 -8.35
N VAL A 141 7.07 4.32 -7.92
CA VAL A 141 8.30 5.07 -8.12
C VAL A 141 9.14 5.06 -6.85
N SER A 142 10.40 4.71 -7.00
CA SER A 142 11.44 4.99 -6.01
C SER A 142 12.48 5.94 -6.60
N VAL A 143 12.77 6.98 -5.84
CA VAL A 143 13.77 7.99 -6.18
C VAL A 143 14.86 7.91 -5.13
N ILE A 144 16.10 7.74 -5.56
CA ILE A 144 17.28 7.78 -4.69
C ILE A 144 18.18 8.89 -5.22
N ILE A 145 18.50 9.85 -4.36
CA ILE A 145 19.36 10.97 -4.72
C ILE A 145 20.73 10.79 -4.06
N ASN A 146 21.78 10.86 -4.89
CA ASN A 146 23.15 10.92 -4.41
C ASN A 146 23.59 12.38 -4.33
N TRP A 147 24.09 12.77 -3.17
CA TRP A 147 24.45 14.15 -2.88
C TRP A 147 25.96 14.35 -2.81
N ASP A 148 26.46 15.49 -3.26
CA ASP A 148 27.85 15.86 -2.99
C ASP A 148 28.00 16.37 -1.55
N GLN A 149 28.72 15.61 -0.73
CA GLN A 149 28.92 15.91 0.68
C GLN A 149 29.63 17.24 0.92
N LYS A 150 30.50 17.69 -0.01
CA LYS A 150 31.25 18.95 0.16
C LYS A 150 30.35 20.16 -0.08
N LEU A 151 29.58 20.15 -1.18
CA LEU A 151 28.64 21.21 -1.51
C LEU A 151 27.46 21.26 -0.53
N LEU A 152 26.99 20.11 -0.03
CA LEU A 152 26.00 20.07 1.04
C LEU A 152 26.49 20.76 2.32
N GLN A 153 27.76 20.60 2.69
CA GLN A 153 28.36 21.28 3.84
C GLN A 153 28.47 22.80 3.60
N GLU A 154 28.77 23.23 2.38
CA GLU A 154 28.77 24.66 2.02
C GLU A 154 27.36 25.26 2.07
N VAL A 155 26.35 24.55 1.55
CA VAL A 155 24.94 24.94 1.65
C VAL A 155 24.46 24.96 3.11
N GLN A 156 24.93 24.02 3.95
CA GLN A 156 24.70 24.06 5.40
C GLN A 156 25.27 25.33 6.02
N LEU A 157 26.52 25.67 5.72
CA LEU A 157 27.23 26.81 6.29
C LEU A 157 26.62 28.16 5.87
N LYS A 158 26.20 28.29 4.60
CA LYS A 158 25.49 29.49 4.10
C LYS A 158 24.12 29.69 4.73
N ASN A 159 23.45 28.60 5.11
CA ASN A 159 22.11 28.62 5.71
C ASN A 159 22.10 28.59 7.25
N LEU A 160 23.25 28.82 7.92
CA LEU A 160 23.24 29.15 9.34
C LEU A 160 22.58 30.52 9.52
N PRO A 161 21.58 30.67 10.40
CA PRO A 161 21.08 31.99 10.76
C PRO A 161 22.22 32.72 11.48
N LEU A 162 22.92 33.59 10.75
CA LEU A 162 23.73 34.62 11.37
C LEU A 162 22.73 35.61 11.97
N GLU A 163 22.75 35.80 13.30
CA GLU A 163 22.04 36.91 13.91
C GLU A 163 22.57 38.18 13.25
N ALA A 164 21.74 38.81 12.42
CA ALA A 164 22.00 40.17 11.99
C ALA A 164 22.02 41.02 13.26
N ASP A 165 23.15 41.67 13.53
CA ASP A 165 23.27 42.69 14.57
C ASP A 165 22.06 43.62 14.48
N ALA A 166 21.25 43.67 15.54
CA ALA A 166 20.05 44.50 15.66
C ALA A 166 20.38 46.00 15.79
N THR A 167 21.35 46.50 15.02
CA THR A 167 21.71 47.91 14.96
C THR A 167 22.09 48.30 13.53
N LYS A 168 21.10 48.33 12.64
CA LYS A 168 20.99 49.30 11.55
C LYS A 168 19.62 49.17 10.90
N ALA A 169 18.71 50.06 11.31
CA ALA A 169 17.66 50.51 10.42
C ALA A 169 18.35 51.28 9.27
N ASP A 170 18.12 50.85 8.03
CA ASP A 170 17.57 51.71 6.98
C ASP A 170 17.54 51.00 5.62
N THR A 171 16.32 50.98 5.06
CA THR A 171 15.94 51.14 3.65
C THR A 171 16.72 50.41 2.54
N SER A 172 16.05 49.43 1.94
CA SER A 172 15.83 49.42 0.48
C SER A 172 14.69 48.46 0.15
N ASP A 173 13.61 49.03 -0.40
CA ASP A 173 12.75 48.31 -1.34
C ASP A 173 13.63 47.84 -2.49
N ASP A 174 13.61 46.53 -2.77
CA ASP A 174 13.58 46.09 -4.15
C ASP A 174 12.93 44.71 -4.26
N ASP A 175 12.05 44.62 -5.25
CA ASP A 175 11.18 43.51 -5.55
C ASP A 175 11.93 42.18 -5.69
N THR A 176 11.42 41.12 -5.03
CA THR A 176 11.26 39.78 -5.61
C THR A 176 10.61 38.86 -4.56
N ASP A 177 9.28 38.80 -4.59
CA ASP A 177 8.46 37.78 -3.95
C ASP A 177 8.70 36.39 -4.60
N LEU A 178 9.90 35.87 -4.47
CA LEU A 178 10.20 34.44 -4.60
C LEU A 178 10.44 33.93 -3.20
N SER A 179 9.49 33.14 -2.70
CA SER A 179 9.53 32.57 -1.35
C SER A 179 10.94 32.05 -1.06
N GLU A 180 11.52 32.37 0.09
CA GLU A 180 12.88 31.91 0.38
C GLU A 180 13.03 30.37 0.28
N SER A 181 11.92 29.61 0.33
CA SER A 181 11.89 28.17 0.02
C SER A 181 12.20 27.82 -1.45
N THR A 182 11.78 28.63 -2.44
CA THR A 182 12.09 28.40 -3.86
C THR A 182 13.55 28.72 -4.18
N LYS A 183 14.11 29.80 -3.61
CA LYS A 183 15.55 30.11 -3.71
C LYS A 183 16.40 29.02 -3.05
N ARG A 184 16.02 28.51 -1.87
CA ARG A 184 16.74 27.42 -1.17
C ARG A 184 16.64 26.06 -1.85
N ASN A 185 15.54 25.76 -2.55
CA ASN A 185 15.42 24.54 -3.36
C ASN A 185 16.34 24.60 -4.59
N HIS A 186 16.66 25.79 -5.11
CA HIS A 186 17.63 25.98 -6.19
C HIS A 186 19.06 25.64 -5.75
N GLU A 187 19.46 26.02 -4.53
CA GLU A 187 20.79 25.71 -3.97
C GLU A 187 20.98 24.20 -3.72
N LEU A 188 19.92 23.49 -3.31
CA LEU A 188 19.95 22.03 -3.20
C LEU A 188 20.05 21.36 -4.58
N LYS A 189 19.44 21.93 -5.62
CA LYS A 189 19.59 21.43 -7.00
C LYS A 189 21.05 21.47 -7.49
N GLU A 190 21.84 22.44 -7.02
CA GLU A 190 23.27 22.57 -7.35
C GLU A 190 24.15 21.53 -6.62
N ALA A 191 23.71 21.03 -5.46
CA ALA A 191 24.41 19.99 -4.69
C ALA A 191 24.05 18.54 -5.12
N LEU A 192 23.20 18.38 -6.14
CA LEU A 192 22.83 17.08 -6.70
C LEU A 192 24.01 16.48 -7.45
N LYS A 193 24.44 15.28 -7.05
CA LYS A 193 25.51 14.55 -7.73
C LYS A 193 24.97 13.56 -8.76
N SER A 194 23.89 12.84 -8.45
CA SER A 194 23.18 11.97 -9.41
C SER A 194 21.81 11.58 -8.86
N VAL A 195 20.83 11.40 -9.74
CA VAL A 195 19.49 10.91 -9.41
C VAL A 195 19.28 9.53 -10.00
N GLN A 196 18.92 8.55 -9.17
CA GLN A 196 18.50 7.22 -9.61
C GLN A 196 16.98 7.12 -9.47
N VAL A 197 16.30 7.00 -10.60
CA VAL A 197 14.85 6.79 -10.65
C VAL A 197 14.59 5.35 -11.04
N SER A 198 13.98 4.58 -10.14
CA SER A 198 13.53 3.23 -10.43
C SER A 198 12.00 3.20 -10.45
N VAL A 199 11.44 2.77 -11.57
CA VAL A 199 9.99 2.63 -11.75
C VAL A 199 9.64 1.16 -11.87
N LEU A 200 8.86 0.67 -10.92
CA LEU A 200 8.24 -0.64 -11.01
C LEU A 200 6.95 -0.48 -11.81
N LEU A 201 6.80 -1.24 -12.90
CA LEU A 201 5.62 -1.27 -13.75
C LEU A 201 4.89 -2.60 -13.65
N ASP A 202 3.57 -2.53 -13.78
CA ASP A 202 2.70 -3.70 -13.88
C ASP A 202 3.07 -4.50 -15.13
N ASN A 203 3.37 -5.78 -14.94
CA ASN A 203 3.75 -6.72 -16.00
C ASN A 203 2.65 -6.95 -17.05
N THR A 204 1.41 -6.56 -16.76
CA THR A 204 0.27 -6.65 -17.70
C THR A 204 0.25 -5.54 -18.75
N LEU A 205 1.06 -4.48 -18.57
CA LEU A 205 1.11 -3.36 -19.51
C LEU A 205 1.86 -3.72 -20.81
N PRO A 206 1.44 -3.15 -21.96
CA PRO A 206 2.17 -3.32 -23.22
C PRO A 206 3.61 -2.81 -23.14
N GLU A 207 4.49 -3.40 -23.93
CA GLU A 207 5.92 -3.01 -23.96
C GLU A 207 6.16 -1.58 -24.45
N THR A 208 5.22 -1.04 -25.22
CA THR A 208 5.22 0.38 -25.61
C THR A 208 5.17 1.32 -24.41
N GLN A 209 4.52 0.93 -23.31
CA GLN A 209 4.45 1.75 -22.09
C GLN A 209 5.82 1.83 -21.40
N GLU A 210 6.56 0.73 -21.35
CA GLU A 210 7.92 0.73 -20.81
C GLU A 210 8.85 1.63 -21.63
N GLN A 211 8.80 1.51 -22.97
CA GLN A 211 9.58 2.34 -23.88
C GLN A 211 9.19 3.83 -23.78
N PHE A 212 7.90 4.11 -23.58
CA PHE A 212 7.40 5.46 -23.35
C PHE A 212 7.94 6.04 -22.05
N LEU A 213 7.92 5.29 -20.95
CA LEU A 213 8.44 5.76 -19.66
C LEU A 213 9.95 5.98 -19.65
N LYS A 214 10.70 5.12 -20.35
CA LYS A 214 12.13 5.32 -20.60
C LYS A 214 12.45 6.59 -21.38
N ARG A 215 11.49 7.19 -22.10
CA ARG A 215 11.63 8.48 -22.79
C ARG A 215 11.05 9.65 -22.00
N LEU A 216 9.96 9.42 -21.26
CA LEU A 216 9.21 10.44 -20.55
C LEU A 216 9.98 11.01 -19.35
N ILE A 217 10.65 10.15 -18.58
CA ILE A 217 11.41 10.55 -17.39
C ILE A 217 12.66 11.35 -17.78
N PRO A 218 13.46 10.94 -18.77
CA PRO A 218 14.58 11.76 -19.24
C PRO A 218 14.19 13.10 -19.89
N ALA A 219 12.94 13.25 -20.33
CA ALA A 219 12.44 14.50 -20.89
C ALA A 219 12.06 15.55 -19.83
N GLN A 220 12.13 15.22 -18.53
CA GLN A 220 11.83 16.15 -17.45
C GLN A 220 13.01 17.05 -17.13
N GLU A 221 12.71 18.31 -16.74
CA GLU A 221 13.73 19.34 -16.46
C GLU A 221 14.72 18.96 -15.34
N PHE A 222 14.34 18.02 -14.46
CA PHE A 222 15.22 17.59 -13.37
C PHE A 222 16.27 16.55 -13.78
N TYR A 223 16.12 15.90 -14.95
CA TYR A 223 16.99 14.82 -15.41
C TYR A 223 18.16 15.35 -16.23
N LEU A 224 19.39 14.98 -15.84
CA LEU A 224 20.62 15.36 -16.53
C LEU A 224 21.50 14.12 -16.75
N ALA A 225 21.60 13.68 -18.01
CA ALA A 225 22.42 12.51 -18.37
C ALA A 225 23.91 12.73 -18.05
N ASP A 226 24.42 13.95 -18.24
CA ASP A 226 25.82 14.32 -17.99
C ASP A 226 26.19 14.31 -16.49
N ARG A 227 25.17 14.39 -15.61
CA ARG A 227 25.32 14.27 -14.16
C ARG A 227 25.39 12.80 -13.69
N GLY A 228 25.16 11.83 -14.58
CA GLY A 228 25.12 10.41 -14.24
C GLY A 228 23.78 9.96 -13.66
N ASP A 229 22.70 10.68 -13.97
CA ASP A 229 21.35 10.26 -13.62
C ASP A 229 20.99 8.97 -14.37
N THR A 230 20.27 8.06 -13.71
CA THR A 230 19.88 6.77 -14.30
C THR A 230 18.39 6.50 -14.10
N VAL A 231 17.76 5.93 -15.13
CA VAL A 231 16.37 5.47 -15.07
C VAL A 231 16.35 3.97 -15.29
N THR A 232 15.90 3.22 -14.28
CA THR A 232 15.62 1.79 -14.40
C THR A 232 14.11 1.58 -14.38
N VAL A 233 13.63 0.74 -15.30
CA VAL A 233 12.22 0.37 -15.37
C VAL A 233 12.16 -1.15 -15.29
N GLU A 234 11.55 -1.66 -14.22
CA GLU A 234 11.44 -3.09 -13.97
C GLU A 234 9.96 -3.49 -13.99
N ARG A 235 9.66 -4.65 -14.58
CA ARG A 235 8.30 -5.18 -14.60
C ARG A 235 8.08 -6.13 -13.44
N THR A 236 7.01 -5.90 -12.70
CA THR A 236 6.62 -6.72 -11.56
C THR A 236 5.11 -6.95 -11.61
N SER A 237 4.65 -8.11 -11.14
CA SER A 237 3.24 -8.28 -10.82
C SER A 237 2.96 -7.56 -9.50
N PHE A 238 2.06 -6.59 -9.48
CA PHE A 238 1.59 -5.99 -8.22
C PHE A 238 0.47 -6.87 -7.65
N PRO A 239 0.72 -7.68 -6.60
CA PRO A 239 -0.34 -8.48 -6.00
C PRO A 239 -1.36 -7.56 -5.31
N LYS A 240 -2.64 -7.75 -5.62
CA LYS A 240 -3.70 -7.33 -4.68
C LYS A 240 -3.80 -8.41 -3.60
N PRO A 241 -3.90 -8.06 -2.31
CA PRO A 241 -3.99 -9.04 -1.21
C PRO A 241 -5.23 -9.96 -1.27
N PHE A 242 -6.14 -9.75 -2.23
CA PHE A 242 -7.40 -10.48 -2.36
C PHE A 242 -7.64 -11.06 -3.77
N SER A 243 -6.63 -11.10 -4.65
CA SER A 243 -6.78 -11.66 -6.00
C SER A 243 -5.51 -12.36 -6.46
N ASP A 244 -5.63 -13.65 -6.80
CA ASP A 244 -4.58 -14.47 -7.43
C ASP A 244 -4.41 -14.17 -8.93
N SER A 245 -5.18 -13.19 -9.44
CA SER A 245 -5.17 -12.80 -10.85
C SER A 245 -3.95 -11.96 -11.16
N ILE A 246 -3.29 -12.27 -12.28
CA ILE A 246 -2.20 -11.44 -12.79
C ILE A 246 -2.68 -10.07 -13.29
N ALA A 247 -3.97 -9.93 -13.62
CA ALA A 247 -4.57 -8.71 -14.18
C ALA A 247 -5.89 -8.36 -13.46
N PRO A 248 -5.84 -8.05 -12.15
CA PRO A 248 -7.04 -7.96 -11.31
C PRO A 248 -7.99 -6.83 -11.74
N TYR A 249 -7.47 -5.74 -12.30
CA TYR A 249 -8.28 -4.64 -12.81
C TYR A 249 -9.04 -5.01 -14.10
N GLU A 250 -8.35 -5.64 -15.05
CA GLU A 250 -8.98 -6.08 -16.31
C GLU A 250 -10.07 -7.13 -16.03
N GLU A 251 -9.81 -8.04 -15.10
CA GLU A 251 -10.79 -9.01 -14.64
C GLU A 251 -12.06 -8.36 -14.11
N GLN A 252 -11.95 -7.33 -13.28
CA GLN A 252 -13.11 -6.63 -12.76
C GLN A 252 -13.93 -5.97 -13.87
N ILE A 253 -13.28 -5.32 -14.83
CA ILE A 253 -13.96 -4.67 -15.96
C ILE A 253 -14.67 -5.70 -16.81
N VAL A 254 -13.97 -6.75 -17.23
CA VAL A 254 -14.52 -7.82 -18.07
C VAL A 254 -15.67 -8.51 -17.35
N ARG A 255 -15.49 -8.89 -16.08
CA ARG A 255 -16.54 -9.54 -15.28
C ARG A 255 -17.77 -8.67 -15.14
N ARG A 256 -17.62 -7.36 -14.92
CA ARG A 256 -18.77 -6.43 -14.87
C ARG A 256 -19.50 -6.40 -16.20
N LYS A 257 -18.80 -6.18 -17.31
CA LYS A 257 -19.41 -6.14 -18.66
C LYS A 257 -20.14 -7.43 -19.00
N LEU A 258 -19.51 -8.58 -18.73
CA LEU A 258 -20.12 -9.89 -18.96
C LEU A 258 -21.36 -10.09 -18.11
N THR A 259 -21.32 -9.70 -16.82
CA THR A 259 -22.47 -9.81 -15.93
C THR A 259 -23.63 -8.93 -16.42
N GLU A 260 -23.36 -7.69 -16.83
CA GLU A 260 -24.38 -6.78 -17.37
C GLU A 260 -25.01 -7.30 -18.66
N LEU A 261 -24.22 -7.91 -19.55
CA LEU A 261 -24.72 -8.55 -20.76
C LEU A 261 -25.61 -9.76 -20.42
N LEU A 262 -25.12 -10.66 -19.56
CA LEU A 262 -25.82 -11.90 -19.20
C LEU A 262 -27.15 -11.62 -18.50
N LEU A 263 -27.22 -10.62 -17.62
CA LEU A 263 -28.45 -10.25 -16.90
C LEU A 263 -29.60 -9.79 -17.82
N LYS A 264 -29.32 -9.42 -19.07
CA LYS A 264 -30.38 -9.08 -20.04
C LYS A 264 -31.16 -10.33 -20.48
N TYR A 265 -30.45 -11.46 -20.58
CA TYR A 265 -30.95 -12.69 -21.22
C TYR A 265 -31.17 -13.84 -20.23
N VAL A 266 -30.36 -13.93 -19.19
CA VAL A 266 -30.33 -15.04 -18.23
C VAL A 266 -30.55 -14.50 -16.82
N ALA A 267 -31.29 -15.25 -16.00
CA ALA A 267 -31.50 -14.89 -14.60
C ALA A 267 -30.16 -14.93 -13.84
N LYS A 268 -29.99 -14.02 -12.87
CA LYS A 268 -28.76 -13.94 -12.04
C LYS A 268 -28.41 -15.26 -11.35
N THR A 269 -29.39 -16.11 -11.10
CA THR A 269 -29.22 -17.40 -10.44
C THR A 269 -28.68 -18.49 -11.33
N ASP A 270 -28.72 -18.30 -12.66
CA ASP A 270 -28.58 -19.36 -13.64
C ASP A 270 -27.26 -19.29 -14.40
N PHE A 271 -26.35 -18.42 -13.96
CA PHE A 271 -25.02 -18.33 -14.51
C PHE A 271 -23.95 -18.01 -13.48
N VAL A 272 -22.73 -18.47 -13.73
CA VAL A 272 -21.52 -18.07 -13.01
C VAL A 272 -20.43 -17.78 -14.03
N VAL A 273 -19.85 -16.58 -13.95
CA VAL A 273 -18.74 -16.16 -14.81
C VAL A 273 -17.44 -16.27 -14.04
N ASN A 274 -16.49 -17.02 -14.60
CA ASN A 274 -15.10 -17.05 -14.14
C ASN A 274 -14.20 -16.52 -15.27
N VAL A 275 -13.38 -15.53 -14.95
CA VAL A 275 -12.44 -14.91 -15.90
C VAL A 275 -11.05 -15.06 -15.31
N LYS A 276 -10.14 -15.66 -16.06
CA LYS A 276 -8.74 -15.83 -15.66
C LYS A 276 -7.85 -15.19 -16.71
N PHE A 277 -6.81 -14.50 -16.24
CA PHE A 277 -5.75 -14.00 -17.11
C PHE A 277 -4.49 -14.84 -16.92
N SER A 278 -3.77 -15.08 -18.00
CA SER A 278 -2.46 -15.71 -17.99
C SER A 278 -1.52 -14.96 -18.94
N LEU A 279 -0.22 -14.99 -18.64
CA LEU A 279 0.78 -14.37 -19.51
C LEU A 279 0.93 -15.21 -20.78
N ILE A 280 1.16 -14.53 -21.90
CA ILE A 280 1.52 -15.19 -23.16
C ILE A 280 2.99 -15.55 -23.06
N GLU A 281 3.30 -16.85 -23.05
CA GLU A 281 4.68 -17.34 -23.14
C GLU A 281 5.24 -16.93 -24.52
N SER A 282 6.37 -16.22 -24.53
CA SER A 282 7.02 -15.75 -25.75
C SER A 282 7.53 -16.94 -26.56
N ASN A 283 6.77 -17.35 -27.58
CA ASN A 283 7.21 -18.32 -28.59
C ASN A 283 7.70 -17.59 -29.86
N GLU A 284 8.48 -18.27 -30.70
CA GLU A 284 9.13 -17.67 -31.89
C GLU A 284 8.15 -16.93 -32.85
N GLU A 285 6.85 -17.27 -32.84
CA GLU A 285 5.79 -16.60 -33.61
C GLU A 285 5.36 -15.22 -33.06
N THR A 286 5.68 -14.86 -31.81
CA THR A 286 5.33 -13.54 -31.23
C THR A 286 6.24 -12.40 -31.69
N THR A 287 7.32 -12.70 -32.43
CA THR A 287 8.21 -11.67 -33.00
C THR A 287 7.54 -10.81 -34.07
N ASN A 288 6.43 -11.29 -34.66
CA ASN A 288 5.66 -10.57 -35.68
C ASN A 288 4.36 -9.92 -35.13
N ALA A 289 4.08 -10.03 -33.83
CA ALA A 289 2.93 -9.36 -33.24
C ALA A 289 3.22 -7.86 -33.07
N PRO A 290 2.28 -6.97 -33.40
CA PRO A 290 2.49 -5.54 -33.23
C PRO A 290 2.78 -5.24 -31.73
N PRO A 291 3.73 -4.35 -31.41
CA PRO A 291 4.15 -4.05 -30.04
C PRO A 291 3.05 -3.43 -29.16
N SER A 292 1.86 -3.19 -29.72
CA SER A 292 0.66 -2.72 -29.04
C SER A 292 -0.20 -3.84 -28.42
N ALA A 293 0.07 -5.11 -28.71
CA ALA A 293 -0.73 -6.22 -28.18
C ALA A 293 -0.41 -6.44 -26.69
N SER A 294 -1.46 -6.59 -25.87
CA SER A 294 -1.32 -6.92 -24.46
C SER A 294 -0.69 -8.30 -24.29
N ASN A 295 0.30 -8.44 -23.39
CA ASN A 295 1.01 -9.72 -23.14
C ASN A 295 0.21 -10.72 -22.29
N ILE A 296 -1.11 -10.57 -22.22
CA ILE A 296 -2.02 -11.42 -21.45
C ILE A 296 -3.04 -12.05 -22.39
N LYS A 297 -3.33 -13.33 -22.16
CA LYS A 297 -4.47 -14.04 -22.75
C LYS A 297 -5.55 -14.24 -21.70
N MET A 298 -6.79 -14.25 -22.15
CA MET A 298 -7.99 -14.30 -21.32
C MET A 298 -8.72 -15.63 -21.49
N GLU A 299 -8.99 -16.32 -20.39
CA GLU A 299 -9.81 -17.52 -20.35
C GLU A 299 -11.14 -17.21 -19.65
N ILE A 300 -12.24 -17.37 -20.37
CA ILE A 300 -13.60 -17.15 -19.86
C ILE A 300 -14.28 -18.51 -19.75
N ASN A 301 -14.61 -18.89 -18.53
CA ASN A 301 -15.43 -20.05 -18.22
C ASN A 301 -16.80 -19.57 -17.76
N LEU A 302 -17.79 -19.72 -18.64
CA LEU A 302 -19.19 -19.41 -18.35
C LEU A 302 -19.93 -20.70 -17.98
N LEU A 303 -20.33 -20.80 -16.72
CA LEU A 303 -21.21 -21.86 -16.26
C LEU A 303 -22.65 -21.40 -16.44
N LEU A 304 -23.47 -22.20 -17.13
CA LEU A 304 -24.91 -21.97 -17.30
C LEU A 304 -25.70 -23.13 -16.69
N ASP A 305 -26.83 -22.78 -16.07
CA ASP A 305 -27.76 -23.78 -15.58
C ASP A 305 -28.43 -24.54 -16.74
N GLU A 306 -28.73 -25.84 -16.55
CA GLU A 306 -29.39 -26.64 -17.60
C GLU A 306 -30.75 -26.09 -17.99
N THR A 307 -31.45 -25.37 -17.11
CA THR A 307 -32.79 -24.80 -17.39
C THR A 307 -32.79 -23.63 -18.37
N VAL A 308 -31.62 -23.12 -18.75
CA VAL A 308 -31.47 -22.07 -19.77
C VAL A 308 -31.57 -22.69 -21.16
N LEU A 309 -32.31 -22.05 -22.07
CA LEU A 309 -32.48 -22.52 -23.44
C LEU A 309 -31.14 -22.76 -24.17
N PRO A 310 -30.99 -23.84 -24.96
CA PRO A 310 -29.79 -24.14 -25.74
C PRO A 310 -29.40 -23.05 -26.75
N THR A 311 -30.37 -22.37 -27.36
CA THR A 311 -30.14 -21.26 -28.31
C THR A 311 -29.35 -20.10 -27.72
N VAL A 312 -29.44 -19.91 -26.39
CA VAL A 312 -28.66 -18.90 -25.67
C VAL A 312 -27.16 -19.17 -25.82
N ASP A 313 -26.71 -20.43 -25.96
CA ASP A 313 -25.29 -20.75 -26.12
C ASP A 313 -24.74 -20.18 -27.42
N THR A 314 -25.48 -20.33 -28.52
CA THR A 314 -25.08 -19.81 -29.84
C THR A 314 -24.98 -18.30 -29.80
N PHE A 315 -26.00 -17.65 -29.25
CA PHE A 315 -25.99 -16.19 -29.08
C PHE A 315 -24.83 -15.71 -28.22
N LEU A 316 -24.57 -16.36 -27.08
CA LEU A 316 -23.50 -15.95 -26.17
C LEU A 316 -22.11 -16.18 -26.76
N LYS A 317 -21.92 -17.22 -27.58
CA LYS A 317 -20.66 -17.43 -28.31
C LYS A 317 -20.33 -16.29 -29.26
N GLU A 318 -21.33 -15.61 -29.82
CA GLU A 318 -21.15 -14.47 -30.71
C GLU A 318 -21.09 -13.14 -29.93
N ALA A 319 -22.00 -12.96 -28.96
CA ALA A 319 -22.16 -11.71 -28.24
C ALA A 319 -21.02 -11.45 -27.24
N ILE A 320 -20.49 -12.49 -26.58
CA ILE A 320 -19.42 -12.34 -25.57
C ILE A 320 -18.15 -11.78 -26.20
N PRO A 321 -17.62 -12.35 -27.31
CA PRO A 321 -16.44 -11.79 -27.97
C PRO A 321 -16.62 -10.35 -28.45
N LEU A 322 -17.82 -9.97 -28.90
CA LEU A 322 -18.10 -8.60 -29.35
C LEU A 322 -18.16 -7.57 -28.21
N ALA A 323 -18.58 -8.00 -27.02
CA ALA A 323 -18.76 -7.11 -25.86
C ALA A 323 -17.46 -6.76 -25.13
N ILE A 324 -16.41 -7.53 -25.36
CA ILE A 324 -15.13 -7.43 -24.67
C ILE A 324 -13.99 -7.40 -25.70
N ASN A 325 -12.78 -7.07 -25.27
CA ASN A 325 -11.62 -7.06 -26.16
C ASN A 325 -11.08 -8.49 -26.41
N PHE A 326 -11.94 -9.40 -26.87
CA PHE A 326 -11.61 -10.82 -27.08
C PHE A 326 -10.81 -10.98 -28.37
N ASP A 327 -9.67 -11.64 -28.29
CA ASP A 327 -8.85 -11.96 -29.45
C ASP A 327 -8.42 -13.43 -29.44
N GLN A 328 -9.01 -14.20 -30.34
CA GLN A 328 -8.70 -15.62 -30.49
C GLN A 328 -7.25 -15.83 -30.97
N LYS A 329 -6.67 -14.89 -31.73
CA LYS A 329 -5.27 -14.96 -32.19
C LYS A 329 -4.28 -14.74 -31.06
N ARG A 330 -4.69 -13.97 -30.04
CA ARG A 330 -3.93 -13.78 -28.79
C ARG A 330 -3.99 -15.02 -27.88
N GLY A 331 -4.84 -16.00 -28.21
CA GLY A 331 -5.06 -17.21 -27.41
C GLY A 331 -6.15 -17.06 -26.36
N ASP A 332 -7.05 -16.08 -26.52
CA ASP A 332 -8.22 -15.99 -25.65
C ASP A 332 -9.19 -17.15 -25.92
N THR A 333 -9.75 -17.72 -24.86
CA THR A 333 -10.64 -18.88 -24.94
C THR A 333 -11.95 -18.64 -24.20
N LEU A 334 -13.06 -19.04 -24.83
CA LEU A 334 -14.40 -19.01 -24.24
C LEU A 334 -14.95 -20.44 -24.16
N ALA A 335 -15.25 -20.91 -22.96
CA ALA A 335 -15.93 -22.17 -22.71
C ALA A 335 -17.30 -21.91 -22.05
N ILE A 336 -18.36 -22.41 -22.68
CA ILE A 336 -19.71 -22.44 -22.09
C ILE A 336 -19.94 -23.86 -21.59
N ILE A 337 -20.15 -24.00 -20.28
CA ILE A 337 -20.29 -25.27 -19.58
C ILE A 337 -21.67 -25.31 -18.94
N ARG A 338 -22.49 -26.27 -19.37
CA ARG A 338 -23.80 -26.51 -18.75
C ARG A 338 -23.66 -27.40 -17.52
N LYS A 339 -24.29 -27.01 -16.42
CA LYS A 339 -24.36 -27.81 -15.19
C LYS A 339 -25.70 -27.61 -14.51
N ASP A 340 -26.14 -28.64 -13.80
CA ASP A 340 -27.23 -28.51 -12.86
C ASP A 340 -26.79 -27.72 -11.63
N PHE A 341 -27.38 -26.54 -11.42
CA PHE A 341 -27.10 -25.77 -10.23
C PHE A 341 -27.97 -26.27 -9.06
N PRO A 342 -27.44 -26.25 -7.84
CA PRO A 342 -28.21 -26.69 -6.68
C PRO A 342 -29.43 -25.77 -6.48
N GLU A 343 -30.59 -26.40 -6.26
CA GLU A 343 -31.82 -25.66 -5.98
C GLU A 343 -31.67 -24.90 -4.66
N ARG A 344 -32.03 -23.61 -4.69
CA ARG A 344 -32.01 -22.79 -3.47
C ARG A 344 -33.28 -23.03 -2.67
N SER A 345 -33.15 -23.04 -1.35
CA SER A 345 -34.30 -23.18 -0.45
C SER A 345 -35.28 -22.02 -0.62
N ASP A 346 -36.56 -22.27 -0.35
CA ASP A 346 -37.64 -21.25 -0.39
C ASP A 346 -37.36 -20.04 0.52
N SER A 347 -36.53 -20.22 1.54
CA SER A 347 -36.07 -19.15 2.45
C SER A 347 -35.13 -18.13 1.80
N SER A 348 -34.54 -18.46 0.65
CA SER A 348 -33.63 -17.56 -0.09
C SER A 348 -34.37 -16.54 -0.97
N LEU A 349 -35.66 -16.75 -1.22
CA LEU A 349 -36.52 -15.85 -2.00
C LEU A 349 -37.18 -14.82 -1.09
N SER A 350 -37.19 -13.55 -1.53
CA SER A 350 -37.96 -12.52 -0.84
C SER A 350 -39.47 -12.84 -0.90
N PRO A 351 -40.27 -12.41 0.10
CA PRO A 351 -41.72 -12.57 0.04
C PRO A 351 -42.35 -11.95 -1.22
N GLU A 352 -41.80 -10.81 -1.68
CA GLU A 352 -42.22 -10.13 -2.91
C GLU A 352 -41.96 -10.97 -4.16
N GLN A 353 -40.79 -11.61 -4.26
CA GLN A 353 -40.48 -12.50 -5.39
C GLN A 353 -41.40 -13.72 -5.42
N ARG A 354 -41.73 -14.28 -4.26
CA ARG A 354 -42.68 -15.39 -4.14
C ARG A 354 -44.10 -14.98 -4.51
N GLY A 355 -44.53 -13.80 -4.12
CA GLY A 355 -45.82 -13.22 -4.52
C GLY A 355 -45.87 -13.01 -6.04
N ALA A 356 -44.87 -12.32 -6.59
CA ALA A 356 -44.77 -12.03 -8.02
C ALA A 356 -44.79 -13.31 -8.88
N LEU A 357 -44.07 -14.36 -8.48
CA LEU A 357 -44.05 -15.62 -9.23
C LEU A 357 -45.44 -16.28 -9.27
N LYS A 358 -46.18 -16.28 -8.16
CA LYS A 358 -47.56 -16.79 -8.13
C LYS A 358 -48.48 -15.96 -9.03
N ASP A 359 -48.36 -14.64 -8.97
CA ASP A 359 -49.15 -13.73 -9.80
C ASP A 359 -48.85 -13.93 -11.29
N TYR A 360 -47.58 -14.12 -11.66
CA TYR A 360 -47.21 -14.39 -13.05
C TYR A 360 -47.76 -15.72 -13.55
N ARG A 361 -47.73 -16.79 -12.73
CA ARG A 361 -48.35 -18.07 -13.11
C ARG A 361 -49.84 -17.93 -13.34
N ALA A 362 -50.55 -17.20 -12.49
CA ALA A 362 -51.97 -16.93 -12.66
C ALA A 362 -52.24 -16.16 -13.96
N LYS A 363 -51.46 -15.11 -14.24
CA LYS A 363 -51.61 -14.30 -15.46
C LYS A 363 -51.28 -15.07 -16.74
N ILE A 364 -50.31 -15.97 -16.71
CA ILE A 364 -49.99 -16.85 -17.85
C ILE A 364 -51.18 -17.77 -18.16
N LEU A 365 -51.79 -18.36 -17.13
CA LEU A 365 -52.97 -19.22 -17.28
C LEU A 365 -54.21 -18.43 -17.73
N GLU A 366 -54.41 -17.23 -17.19
CA GLU A 366 -55.48 -16.33 -17.63
C GLU A 366 -55.31 -15.95 -19.10
N ALA A 367 -54.13 -15.49 -19.51
CA ALA A 367 -53.79 -15.16 -20.90
C ALA A 367 -54.00 -16.35 -21.85
N PHE A 368 -53.63 -17.56 -21.41
CA PHE A 368 -53.88 -18.79 -22.15
C PHE A 368 -55.38 -19.06 -22.36
N GLN A 369 -56.21 -18.81 -21.35
CA GLN A 369 -57.66 -19.00 -21.42
C GLN A 369 -58.39 -17.90 -22.21
N THR A 370 -57.93 -16.65 -22.09
CA THR A 370 -58.58 -15.49 -22.73
C THR A 370 -58.15 -15.28 -24.18
N GLY A 371 -57.09 -15.94 -24.63
CA GLY A 371 -56.56 -15.83 -25.99
C GLY A 371 -55.54 -14.71 -26.18
N ASP A 372 -55.13 -14.01 -25.12
CA ASP A 372 -54.10 -12.97 -25.18
C ASP A 372 -52.69 -13.56 -25.06
N TYR A 373 -52.28 -14.31 -26.08
CA TYR A 373 -51.06 -15.11 -26.03
C TYR A 373 -49.78 -14.26 -25.96
N VAL A 374 -49.79 -13.07 -26.57
CA VAL A 374 -48.64 -12.14 -26.56
C VAL A 374 -48.36 -11.65 -25.13
N ALA A 375 -49.40 -11.23 -24.40
CA ALA A 375 -49.24 -10.87 -22.99
C ALA A 375 -48.79 -12.08 -22.16
N GLY A 376 -49.31 -13.27 -22.46
CA GLY A 376 -48.88 -14.53 -21.85
C GLY A 376 -47.37 -14.77 -21.98
N LEU A 377 -46.81 -14.54 -23.17
CA LEU A 377 -45.37 -14.67 -23.43
C LEU A 377 -44.53 -13.67 -22.61
N GLU A 378 -45.01 -12.42 -22.48
CA GLU A 378 -44.33 -11.43 -21.64
C GLU A 378 -44.31 -11.85 -20.16
N TRP A 379 -45.43 -12.36 -19.64
CA TRP A 379 -45.51 -12.85 -18.27
C TRP A 379 -44.65 -14.09 -18.07
N ALA A 380 -44.56 -14.99 -19.06
CA ALA A 380 -43.65 -16.13 -19.03
C ALA A 380 -42.18 -15.69 -18.98
N ALA A 381 -41.78 -14.69 -19.77
CA ALA A 381 -40.43 -14.14 -19.74
C ALA A 381 -40.08 -13.49 -18.39
N LYS A 382 -41.03 -12.75 -17.79
CA LYS A 382 -40.87 -12.19 -16.43
C LYS A 382 -40.81 -13.29 -15.37
N GLY A 383 -41.64 -14.33 -15.50
CA GLY A 383 -41.68 -15.49 -14.62
C GLY A 383 -40.36 -16.26 -14.59
N LEU A 384 -39.76 -16.54 -15.76
CA LEU A 384 -38.47 -17.25 -15.84
C LEU A 384 -37.32 -16.50 -15.16
N LYS A 385 -37.36 -15.16 -15.13
CA LYS A 385 -36.35 -14.34 -14.44
C LYS A 385 -36.43 -14.41 -12.91
N VAL A 386 -37.61 -14.76 -12.37
CA VAL A 386 -37.88 -14.80 -10.93
C VAL A 386 -37.91 -16.24 -10.41
N ALA A 387 -38.23 -17.21 -11.26
CA ALA A 387 -38.31 -18.62 -10.90
C ALA A 387 -36.94 -19.16 -10.49
N VAL A 388 -36.88 -19.80 -9.32
CA VAL A 388 -35.65 -20.41 -8.77
C VAL A 388 -35.74 -21.94 -8.75
N LYS A 389 -36.93 -22.51 -8.56
CA LYS A 389 -37.14 -23.97 -8.58
C LYS A 389 -37.17 -24.50 -10.00
N ARG A 390 -36.57 -25.68 -10.21
CA ARG A 390 -36.59 -26.34 -11.51
C ARG A 390 -38.03 -26.64 -11.96
N SER A 391 -38.88 -27.08 -11.04
CA SER A 391 -40.31 -27.35 -11.32
C SER A 391 -41.08 -26.13 -11.81
N ASP A 392 -40.80 -24.95 -11.24
CA ASP A 392 -41.48 -23.71 -11.62
C ASP A 392 -41.01 -23.23 -13.00
N LYS A 393 -39.70 -23.36 -13.27
CA LYS A 393 -39.14 -23.07 -14.60
C LYS A 393 -39.69 -24.01 -15.66
N ILE A 394 -39.75 -25.31 -15.39
CA ILE A 394 -40.35 -26.31 -16.28
C ILE A 394 -41.80 -25.95 -16.60
N PHE A 395 -42.61 -25.63 -15.58
CA PHE A 395 -43.99 -25.19 -15.78
C PHE A 395 -44.07 -23.96 -16.71
N ILE A 396 -43.27 -22.93 -16.47
CA ILE A 396 -43.30 -21.70 -17.27
C ILE A 396 -42.82 -21.97 -18.70
N LEU A 397 -41.76 -22.77 -18.88
CA LEU A 397 -41.27 -23.17 -20.21
C LEU A 397 -42.33 -23.95 -21.00
N LYS A 398 -43.03 -24.88 -20.34
CA LYS A 398 -44.13 -25.65 -20.93
C LYS A 398 -45.24 -24.74 -21.41
N MET A 399 -45.72 -23.85 -20.54
CA MET A 399 -46.74 -22.86 -20.89
C MET A 399 -46.28 -21.94 -22.01
N LYS A 400 -45.02 -21.50 -21.98
CA LYS A 400 -44.45 -20.66 -23.03
C LYS A 400 -44.45 -21.37 -24.39
N GLY A 401 -44.06 -22.65 -24.43
CA GLY A 401 -44.15 -23.47 -25.66
C GLY A 401 -45.58 -23.60 -26.17
N SER A 402 -46.56 -23.81 -25.29
CA SER A 402 -47.98 -23.85 -25.67
C SER A 402 -48.50 -22.52 -26.19
N LEU A 403 -48.05 -21.38 -25.65
CA LEU A 403 -48.40 -20.05 -26.17
C LEU A 403 -47.81 -19.80 -27.55
N HIS A 404 -46.54 -20.17 -27.79
CA HIS A 404 -45.92 -20.10 -29.12
C HIS A 404 -46.67 -20.98 -30.13
N PHE A 405 -47.06 -22.20 -29.73
CA PHE A 405 -47.83 -23.09 -30.59
C PHE A 405 -49.17 -22.48 -31.02
N LEU A 406 -49.88 -21.84 -30.09
CA LEU A 406 -51.15 -21.16 -30.37
C LEU A 406 -51.01 -19.90 -31.22
N LEU A 407 -49.82 -19.30 -31.25
CA LEU A 407 -49.46 -18.19 -32.14
C LEU A 407 -48.96 -18.68 -33.52
N GLU A 408 -49.01 -19.98 -33.79
CA GLU A 408 -48.48 -20.63 -35.00
C GLU A 408 -46.94 -20.53 -35.14
N GLU A 409 -46.23 -20.17 -34.07
CA GLU A 409 -44.77 -20.14 -33.95
C GLU A 409 -44.26 -21.55 -33.59
N LYS A 410 -44.33 -22.45 -34.58
CA LYS A 410 -44.09 -23.89 -34.37
C LYS A 410 -42.64 -24.23 -34.02
N GLU A 411 -41.67 -23.52 -34.59
CA GLU A 411 -40.25 -23.78 -34.34
C GLU A 411 -39.88 -23.43 -32.89
N GLU A 412 -40.38 -22.28 -32.41
CA GLU A 412 -40.20 -21.81 -31.05
C GLU A 412 -40.93 -22.72 -30.05
N ALA A 413 -42.15 -23.17 -30.38
CA ALA A 413 -42.88 -24.13 -29.56
C ALA A 413 -42.12 -25.46 -29.42
N LEU A 414 -41.61 -25.99 -30.54
CA LEU A 414 -40.85 -27.22 -30.60
C LEU A 414 -39.58 -27.12 -29.75
N GLU A 415 -38.82 -26.03 -29.88
CA GLU A 415 -37.60 -25.81 -29.09
C GLU A 415 -37.90 -25.84 -27.58
N MET A 416 -38.95 -25.13 -27.16
CA MET A 416 -39.34 -25.06 -25.74
C MET A 416 -39.76 -26.42 -25.20
N TRP A 417 -40.57 -27.17 -25.94
CA TRP A 417 -41.04 -28.49 -25.52
C TRP A 417 -39.95 -29.56 -25.54
N GLN A 418 -39.09 -29.58 -26.56
CA GLN A 418 -37.89 -30.44 -26.57
C GLN A 418 -36.97 -30.13 -25.39
N HIS A 419 -36.85 -28.85 -25.04
CA HIS A 419 -36.08 -28.45 -23.89
C HIS A 419 -36.70 -28.92 -22.58
N VAL A 420 -38.02 -28.79 -22.41
CA VAL A 420 -38.74 -29.32 -21.24
C VAL A 420 -38.60 -30.83 -21.15
N GLN A 421 -38.76 -31.57 -22.25
CA GLN A 421 -38.58 -33.02 -22.29
C GLN A 421 -37.17 -33.46 -21.87
N ARG A 422 -36.14 -32.66 -22.18
CA ARG A 422 -34.78 -32.90 -21.70
C ARG A 422 -34.66 -32.70 -20.19
N LEU A 423 -35.33 -31.68 -19.65
CA LEU A 423 -35.27 -31.33 -18.23
C LEU A 423 -36.11 -32.26 -17.34
N ASP A 424 -37.25 -32.71 -17.85
CA ASP A 424 -38.15 -33.70 -17.24
C ASP A 424 -38.57 -34.77 -18.26
N PRO A 425 -37.79 -35.85 -18.41
CA PRO A 425 -38.09 -36.91 -19.37
C PRO A 425 -39.38 -37.70 -19.08
N LYS A 426 -40.02 -37.49 -17.92
CA LYS A 426 -41.24 -38.20 -17.51
C LYS A 426 -42.52 -37.39 -17.73
N ASP A 427 -42.42 -36.16 -18.24
CA ASP A 427 -43.60 -35.33 -18.54
C ASP A 427 -44.31 -35.86 -19.80
N GLU A 428 -45.33 -36.70 -19.58
CA GLU A 428 -46.10 -37.34 -20.64
C GLU A 428 -46.91 -36.33 -21.48
N GLU A 429 -47.32 -35.20 -20.90
CA GLU A 429 -48.09 -34.20 -21.63
C GLU A 429 -47.23 -33.50 -22.68
N VAL A 430 -45.98 -33.16 -22.35
CA VAL A 430 -45.05 -32.53 -23.30
C VAL A 430 -44.66 -33.51 -24.41
N ARG A 431 -44.50 -34.79 -24.06
CA ARG A 431 -44.27 -35.85 -25.04
C ARG A 431 -45.40 -35.93 -26.06
N GLN A 432 -46.65 -35.95 -25.61
CA GLN A 432 -47.82 -35.93 -26.51
C GLN A 432 -47.88 -34.66 -27.35
N MET A 433 -47.51 -33.50 -26.81
CA MET A 433 -47.44 -32.25 -27.58
C MET A 433 -46.39 -32.29 -28.69
N LEU A 434 -45.23 -32.90 -28.43
CA LEU A 434 -44.18 -33.12 -29.43
C LEU A 434 -44.62 -34.11 -30.51
N ASP A 435 -45.24 -35.22 -30.13
CA ASP A 435 -45.76 -36.22 -31.08
C ASP A 435 -46.86 -35.65 -31.99
N ASN A 436 -47.62 -34.64 -31.54
CA ASN A 436 -48.64 -33.96 -32.34
C ASN A 436 -48.08 -32.89 -33.31
N LEU A 437 -46.80 -32.55 -33.19
CA LEU A 437 -46.10 -31.60 -34.06
C LEU A 437 -45.33 -32.29 -35.20
N GLU A 438 -44.98 -33.56 -35.03
CA GLU A 438 -44.47 -34.46 -36.08
C GLU A 438 -45.59 -34.90 -37.05
#